data_AF-A0A210QEH8-F1
#
_entry.id   AF-A0A210QEH8-F1
#
_cell.length_a   1.000
_cell.length_b   1.000
_cell.length_c   1.000
_cell.angle_alpha   90.00
_cell.angle_beta   90.00
_cell.angle_gamma   90.00
#
_symmetry.space_group_name_H-M   'P 1'
#
loop_
_entity.id
_entity.type
_entity.pdbx_description
1 polymer ?
#
loop_
_entity_poly.entity_id
_entity_poly.type
_entity_poly.pdbx_seq_one_letter_code
_entity_poly.pdbx_strand_id
1 'polypeptide(L)'
;MAMTQLRPHGDDMTMVQLRPHGDDMTMVQLRANGDDMAMTQLRPHGDDMAMVQLRPHGDDMAMAQLTPHGDDMMMAQLRPYGDAMTIVQLRPHGDDMAMAQRRSRGDDMTMAQLRPHGDDMAMAQLTPHGDDMMMAQLRPYGDARRSYS
;
A
#
# COMPACT_ATOMS: atom_id res chain seq x y z
N MET A 1 -9.13 -17.40 -3.03
CA MET A 1 -9.02 -16.05 -3.64
C MET A 1 -10.17 -15.16 -3.16
N ALA A 2 -9.85 -14.06 -2.49
CA ALA A 2 -10.80 -13.05 -2.04
C ALA A 2 -10.55 -11.73 -2.80
N MET A 3 -11.62 -11.11 -3.33
CA MET A 3 -11.54 -9.82 -4.00
C MET A 3 -12.53 -8.84 -3.38
N THR A 4 -12.04 -7.67 -2.98
CA THR A 4 -12.84 -6.56 -2.49
C THR A 4 -12.65 -5.36 -3.41
N GLN A 5 -13.76 -4.83 -3.94
CA GLN A 5 -13.74 -3.58 -4.72
C GLN A 5 -14.73 -2.58 -4.12
N LEU A 6 -14.25 -1.38 -3.77
CA LEU A 6 -15.12 -0.29 -3.33
C LEU A 6 -14.86 0.98 -4.14
N ARG A 7 -15.92 1.75 -4.35
CA ARG A 7 -15.90 3.01 -5.08
C ARG A 7 -16.67 4.08 -4.29
N PRO A 8 -16.14 4.54 -3.14
CA PRO A 8 -16.73 5.67 -2.41
C PRO A 8 -16.75 6.94 -3.28
N HIS A 9 -17.73 7.80 -3.05
CA HIS A 9 -17.92 9.05 -3.78
C HIS A 9 -18.47 10.16 -2.86
N GLY A 10 -17.92 11.37 -2.98
CA GLY A 10 -18.38 12.53 -2.21
C GLY A 10 -17.62 12.65 -0.91
N ASP A 11 -18.31 12.51 0.23
CA ASP A 11 -17.75 12.66 1.58
C ASP A 11 -17.76 11.32 2.32
N ASP A 12 -17.35 10.25 1.65
CA ASP A 12 -17.46 8.88 2.17
C ASP A 12 -16.22 8.46 2.96
N MET A 13 -16.44 7.61 3.96
CA MET A 13 -15.37 6.88 4.66
C MET A 13 -15.47 5.39 4.37
N THR A 14 -14.40 4.81 3.84
CA THR A 14 -14.28 3.37 3.60
C THR A 14 -13.13 2.76 4.37
N MET A 15 -13.42 1.61 5.00
CA MET A 15 -12.42 0.82 5.71
C MET A 15 -12.52 -0.64 5.29
N VAL A 16 -11.39 -1.22 4.88
CA VAL A 16 -11.24 -2.64 4.57
C VAL A 16 -10.18 -3.23 5.49
N GLN A 17 -10.53 -4.29 6.21
CA GLN A 17 -9.59 -5.06 7.01
C GLN A 17 -9.70 -6.54 6.65
N LEU A 18 -8.60 -7.16 6.22
CA LEU A 18 -8.56 -8.59 5.91
C LEU A 18 -7.36 -9.26 6.58
N ARG A 19 -7.56 -10.53 6.95
CA ARG A 19 -6.60 -11.41 7.61
C ARG A 19 -6.64 -12.79 6.94
N PRO A 20 -6.15 -12.91 5.70
CA PRO A 20 -6.02 -14.20 5.05
C PRO A 20 -5.01 -15.08 5.81
N HIS A 21 -5.12 -16.40 5.61
CA HIS A 21 -4.29 -17.39 6.29
C HIS A 21 -4.05 -18.60 5.38
N GLY A 22 -2.81 -19.11 5.38
CA GLY A 22 -2.44 -20.31 4.62
C GLY A 22 -1.91 -19.96 3.23
N ASP A 23 -2.55 -20.49 2.19
CA ASP A 23 -2.14 -20.31 0.79
C ASP A 23 -3.15 -19.41 0.05
N ASP A 24 -3.52 -18.28 0.65
CA ASP A 24 -4.58 -17.41 0.18
C ASP A 24 -4.09 -16.36 -0.83
N MET A 25 -5.00 -15.96 -1.71
CA MET A 25 -4.80 -14.81 -2.59
C MET A 25 -5.85 -13.75 -2.29
N THR A 26 -5.41 -12.55 -1.92
CA THR A 26 -6.27 -11.42 -1.57
C THR A 26 -6.02 -10.22 -2.47
N MET A 27 -7.09 -9.64 -3.03
CA MET A 27 -7.03 -8.40 -3.79
C MET A 27 -8.00 -7.36 -3.23
N VAL A 28 -7.50 -6.15 -2.96
CA VAL A 28 -8.31 -4.99 -2.58
C VAL A 28 -8.10 -3.89 -3.61
N GLN A 29 -9.19 -3.38 -4.18
CA GLN A 29 -9.18 -2.21 -5.04
C GLN A 29 -10.13 -1.14 -4.50
N LEU A 30 -9.59 0.04 -4.19
CA LEU A 30 -10.38 1.20 -3.78
C LEU A 30 -10.21 2.34 -4.78
N ARG A 31 -11.32 2.92 -5.20
CA ARG A 31 -11.35 4.14 -6.02
C ARG A 31 -12.22 5.19 -5.35
N ALA A 32 -11.58 6.13 -4.68
CA ALA A 32 -12.20 7.28 -4.07
C ALA A 32 -12.29 8.43 -5.09
N ASN A 33 -13.36 9.23 -5.02
CA ASN A 33 -13.41 10.50 -5.74
C ASN A 33 -14.20 11.54 -4.92
N GLY A 34 -13.61 12.72 -4.74
CA GLY A 34 -14.23 13.83 -4.01
C GLY A 34 -13.39 14.21 -2.80
N ASP A 35 -14.03 14.19 -1.64
CA ASP A 35 -13.45 14.48 -0.32
C ASP A 35 -13.52 13.20 0.54
N ASP A 36 -13.10 12.06 -0.03
CA ASP A 36 -13.25 10.73 0.57
C ASP A 36 -12.04 10.33 1.42
N MET A 37 -12.28 9.44 2.39
CA MET A 37 -11.24 8.75 3.13
C MET A 37 -11.30 7.23 2.92
N ALA A 38 -10.20 6.65 2.46
CA ALA A 38 -10.06 5.22 2.21
C ALA A 38 -8.93 4.61 3.06
N MET A 39 -9.24 3.59 3.86
CA MET A 39 -8.26 2.86 4.67
C MET A 39 -8.30 1.36 4.36
N THR A 40 -7.13 0.79 4.07
CA THR A 40 -6.96 -0.66 3.90
C THR A 40 -5.92 -1.20 4.87
N GLN A 41 -6.27 -2.27 5.58
CA GLN A 41 -5.35 -3.03 6.42
C GLN A 41 -5.35 -4.51 6.00
N LEU A 42 -4.19 -5.04 5.62
CA LEU A 42 -4.01 -6.47 5.35
C LEU A 42 -2.98 -7.07 6.30
N ARG A 43 -3.31 -8.22 6.88
CA ARG A 43 -2.40 -9.01 7.73
C ARG A 43 -2.47 -10.50 7.35
N PRO A 44 -1.90 -10.89 6.19
CA PRO A 44 -1.72 -12.29 5.84
C PRO A 44 -0.79 -13.00 6.80
N HIS A 45 -0.87 -14.32 6.76
CA HIS A 45 -0.07 -15.22 7.56
C HIS A 45 0.07 -16.57 6.85
N GLY A 46 1.29 -16.96 6.49
CA GLY A 46 1.58 -18.22 5.81
C GLY A 46 2.32 -17.98 4.50
N ASP A 47 1.79 -18.55 3.43
CA ASP A 47 2.31 -18.48 2.06
C ASP A 47 1.29 -17.68 1.20
N ASP A 48 0.95 -16.47 1.65
CA ASP A 48 -0.14 -15.68 1.06
C ASP A 48 0.36 -14.70 -0.02
N MET A 49 -0.53 -14.40 -0.96
CA MET A 49 -0.37 -13.29 -1.91
C MET A 49 -1.41 -12.22 -1.67
N ALA A 50 -0.96 -10.98 -1.47
CA ALA A 50 -1.85 -9.84 -1.24
C ALA A 50 -1.52 -8.64 -2.13
N MET A 51 -2.55 -8.12 -2.80
CA MET A 51 -2.47 -6.95 -3.67
C MET A 51 -3.45 -5.87 -3.22
N VAL A 52 -2.95 -4.65 -3.05
CA VAL A 52 -3.76 -3.45 -2.78
C VAL A 52 -3.57 -2.44 -3.88
N GLN A 53 -4.67 -1.94 -4.44
CA GLN A 53 -4.68 -0.85 -5.41
C GLN A 53 -5.57 0.28 -4.90
N LEU A 54 -4.99 1.45 -4.62
CA LEU A 54 -5.77 2.65 -4.26
C LEU A 54 -5.63 3.71 -5.34
N ARG A 55 -6.76 4.29 -5.75
CA ARG A 55 -6.85 5.35 -6.77
C ARG A 55 -7.74 6.50 -6.26
N PRO A 56 -7.24 7.33 -5.33
CA PRO A 56 -7.93 8.56 -4.92
C PRO A 56 -7.85 9.62 -6.02
N HIS A 57 -8.87 10.47 -6.09
CA HIS A 57 -9.06 11.53 -7.07
C HIS A 57 -9.74 12.75 -6.43
N GLY A 58 -9.06 13.89 -6.39
CA GLY A 58 -9.56 15.11 -5.71
C GLY A 58 -8.92 15.30 -4.34
N ASP A 59 -9.66 15.85 -3.38
CA ASP A 59 -9.20 16.17 -2.03
C ASP A 59 -9.29 14.93 -1.11
N ASP A 60 -8.80 13.81 -1.63
CA ASP A 60 -8.97 12.48 -1.05
C ASP A 60 -7.79 12.07 -0.15
N MET A 61 -8.07 11.25 0.86
CA MET A 61 -7.05 10.60 1.68
C MET A 61 -7.09 9.07 1.55
N ALA A 62 -5.97 8.46 1.19
CA ALA A 62 -5.85 7.00 1.08
C ALA A 62 -4.70 6.43 1.93
N MET A 63 -5.01 5.46 2.79
CA MET A 63 -4.01 4.75 3.60
C MET A 63 -4.01 3.24 3.34
N ALA A 64 -2.83 2.66 3.14
CA ALA A 64 -2.62 1.22 3.10
C ALA A 64 -1.64 0.79 4.19
N GLN A 65 -2.01 -0.18 5.02
CA GLN A 65 -1.12 -0.84 5.97
C GLN A 65 -1.08 -2.34 5.66
N LEU A 66 0.11 -2.87 5.34
CA LEU A 66 0.32 -4.29 5.07
C LEU A 66 1.31 -4.83 6.09
N THR A 67 0.94 -5.90 6.78
CA THR A 67 1.77 -6.59 7.79
C THR A 67 1.73 -8.09 7.51
N PRO A 68 2.42 -8.55 6.45
CA PRO A 68 2.59 -9.98 6.20
C PRO A 68 3.45 -10.66 7.27
N HIS A 69 3.34 -11.98 7.33
CA HIS A 69 4.06 -12.84 8.26
C HIS A 69 4.22 -14.25 7.67
N GLY A 70 5.44 -14.62 7.31
CA GLY A 70 5.76 -15.95 6.77
C GLY A 70 6.57 -15.82 5.48
N ASP A 71 6.07 -16.45 4.42
CA ASP A 71 6.64 -16.45 3.08
C ASP A 71 5.67 -15.71 2.13
N ASP A 72 5.23 -14.51 2.53
CA ASP A 72 4.18 -13.78 1.84
C ASP A 72 4.73 -12.87 0.73
N MET A 73 3.91 -12.65 -0.30
CA MET A 73 4.15 -11.62 -1.31
C MET A 73 3.11 -10.51 -1.27
N MET A 74 3.60 -9.27 -1.13
CA MET A 74 2.81 -8.05 -1.02
C MET A 74 3.08 -7.08 -2.16
N MET A 75 1.99 -6.60 -2.77
CA MET A 75 2.05 -5.50 -3.74
C MET A 75 1.06 -4.39 -3.38
N ALA A 76 1.58 -3.19 -3.11
CA ALA A 76 0.81 -1.97 -2.97
C ALA A 76 1.01 -1.08 -4.21
N GLN A 77 -0.08 -0.76 -4.91
CA GLN A 77 -0.08 0.22 -6.00
C GLN A 77 -0.93 1.41 -5.63
N LEU A 78 -0.35 2.61 -5.67
CA LEU A 78 -1.07 3.85 -5.44
C LEU A 78 -1.02 4.76 -6.67
N ARG A 79 -2.19 5.27 -7.04
CA ARG A 79 -2.33 6.21 -8.15
C ARG A 79 -3.21 7.40 -7.77
N PRO A 80 -2.71 8.30 -6.90
CA PRO A 80 -3.40 9.55 -6.60
C PRO A 80 -3.42 10.50 -7.81
N TYR A 81 -4.42 11.37 -7.83
CA TYR A 81 -4.57 12.46 -8.79
C TYR A 81 -5.26 13.66 -8.11
N GLY A 82 -4.76 14.87 -8.33
CA GLY A 82 -5.32 16.10 -7.75
C GLY A 82 -4.58 16.49 -6.47
N ASP A 83 -5.33 16.85 -5.43
CA ASP A 83 -4.81 17.28 -4.12
C ASP A 83 -4.89 16.11 -3.12
N ALA A 84 -4.44 14.93 -3.55
CA ALA A 84 -4.64 13.71 -2.78
C ALA A 84 -3.47 13.40 -1.83
N MET A 85 -3.81 12.91 -0.64
CA MET A 85 -2.82 12.43 0.33
C MET A 85 -2.82 10.91 0.38
N THR A 86 -1.65 10.29 0.18
CA THR A 86 -1.52 8.83 0.27
C THR A 86 -0.39 8.33 1.16
N ILE A 87 -0.72 7.38 2.03
CA ILE A 87 0.19 6.81 3.02
C ILE A 87 0.26 5.29 2.85
N VAL A 88 1.47 4.75 2.75
CA VAL A 88 1.71 3.30 2.74
C VAL A 88 2.63 2.95 3.89
N GLN A 89 2.25 1.92 4.64
CA GLN A 89 3.11 1.30 5.65
C GLN A 89 3.21 -0.19 5.35
N LEU A 90 4.41 -0.68 5.03
CA LEU A 90 4.68 -2.12 4.90
C LEU A 90 5.58 -2.57 6.05
N ARG A 91 5.16 -3.62 6.73
CA ARG A 91 5.86 -4.21 7.87
C ARG A 91 5.96 -5.73 7.70
N PRO A 92 6.76 -6.21 6.73
CA PRO A 92 6.98 -7.64 6.57
C PRO A 92 7.77 -8.24 7.72
N HIS A 93 7.59 -9.55 7.90
CA HIS A 93 8.16 -10.36 8.97
C HIS A 93 8.36 -11.81 8.49
N GLY A 94 9.61 -12.20 8.23
CA GLY A 94 9.95 -13.57 7.84
C GLY A 94 10.84 -13.56 6.60
N ASP A 95 10.37 -14.27 5.57
CA ASP A 95 10.97 -14.35 4.24
C ASP A 95 10.05 -13.67 3.21
N ASP A 96 9.49 -12.51 3.59
CA ASP A 96 8.45 -11.85 2.80
C ASP A 96 9.04 -10.97 1.68
N MET A 97 8.26 -10.79 0.62
CA MET A 97 8.53 -9.82 -0.43
C MET A 97 7.49 -8.71 -0.46
N ALA A 98 7.91 -7.47 -0.23
CA ALA A 98 7.05 -6.30 -0.22
C ALA A 98 7.42 -5.29 -1.32
N MET A 99 6.49 -5.02 -2.23
CA MET A 99 6.64 -4.03 -3.28
C MET A 99 5.61 -2.89 -3.13
N ALA A 100 6.09 -1.65 -3.18
CA ALA A 100 5.26 -0.46 -3.30
C ALA A 100 5.55 0.24 -4.64
N GLN A 101 4.54 0.45 -5.46
CA GLN A 101 4.63 1.26 -6.68
C GLN A 101 3.69 2.44 -6.59
N ARG A 102 4.18 3.64 -6.90
CA ARG A 102 3.36 4.86 -6.86
C ARG A 102 3.51 5.71 -8.10
N ARG A 103 2.39 6.25 -8.56
CA ARG A 103 2.31 7.20 -9.66
C ARG A 103 1.32 8.31 -9.30
N SER A 104 1.82 9.49 -9.00
CA SER A 104 1.01 10.67 -8.65
C SER A 104 0.88 11.61 -9.85
N ARG A 105 -0.14 12.47 -9.81
CA ARG A 105 -0.34 13.56 -10.76
C ARG A 105 -1.09 14.71 -10.10
N GLY A 106 -0.45 15.87 -10.02
CA GLY A 106 -1.05 17.09 -9.46
C GLY A 106 -0.22 17.61 -8.30
N ASP A 107 -0.91 17.93 -7.21
CA ASP A 107 -0.34 18.44 -5.97
C ASP A 107 -0.47 17.35 -4.89
N ASP A 108 0.05 16.15 -5.18
CA ASP A 108 -0.14 14.99 -4.32
C ASP A 108 0.90 14.95 -3.19
N MET A 109 0.46 14.61 -1.97
CA MET A 109 1.37 14.27 -0.86
C MET A 109 1.44 12.77 -0.67
N THR A 110 2.67 12.25 -0.66
CA THR A 110 2.90 10.81 -0.66
C THR A 110 3.91 10.39 0.41
N MET A 111 3.49 9.55 1.37
CA MET A 111 4.39 8.97 2.38
C MET A 111 4.45 7.45 2.29
N ALA A 112 5.65 6.88 2.27
CA ALA A 112 5.87 5.44 2.28
C ALA A 112 6.83 5.08 3.42
N GLN A 113 6.42 4.16 4.28
CA GLN A 113 7.25 3.60 5.34
C GLN A 113 7.36 2.09 5.16
N LEU A 114 8.59 1.60 5.15
CA LEU A 114 8.92 0.20 4.99
C LEU A 114 9.73 -0.24 6.20
N ARG A 115 9.30 -1.29 6.90
CA ARG A 115 9.97 -1.81 8.10
C ARG A 115 10.08 -3.34 8.05
N PRO A 116 10.94 -3.87 7.18
CA PRO A 116 11.19 -5.31 7.10
C PRO A 116 11.92 -5.85 8.33
N HIS A 117 11.63 -7.11 8.67
CA HIS A 117 12.18 -7.88 9.77
C HIS A 117 12.46 -9.32 9.34
N GLY A 118 13.73 -9.73 9.33
CA GLY A 118 14.13 -11.07 8.86
C GLY A 118 14.87 -10.99 7.52
N ASP A 119 14.65 -11.99 6.67
CA ASP A 119 15.24 -12.08 5.33
C ASP A 119 14.33 -11.46 4.26
N ASP A 120 13.52 -10.49 4.67
CA ASP A 120 12.57 -9.81 3.80
C ASP A 120 13.25 -8.96 2.71
N MET A 121 12.56 -8.86 1.58
CA MET A 121 12.87 -7.92 0.51
C MET A 121 11.83 -6.81 0.42
N ALA A 122 12.28 -5.56 0.48
CA ALA A 122 11.40 -4.41 0.32
C ALA A 122 11.84 -3.51 -0.85
N MET A 123 10.92 -3.24 -1.76
CA MET A 123 11.13 -2.37 -2.93
C MET A 123 10.09 -1.26 -2.98
N ALA A 124 10.55 -0.05 -3.28
CA ALA A 124 9.69 1.10 -3.54
C ALA A 124 10.06 1.73 -4.88
N GLN A 125 9.05 1.97 -5.73
CA GLN A 125 9.17 2.73 -6.96
C GLN A 125 8.20 3.90 -6.92
N LEU A 126 8.70 5.09 -7.26
CA LEU A 126 7.95 6.33 -7.19
C LEU A 126 8.06 7.09 -8.51
N THR A 127 6.94 7.52 -9.07
CA THR A 127 6.90 8.29 -10.32
C THR A 127 5.98 9.51 -10.16
N PRO A 128 6.51 10.65 -9.66
CA PRO A 128 5.78 11.91 -9.55
C PRO A 128 5.61 12.64 -10.89
N HIS A 129 4.52 13.40 -11.01
CA HIS A 129 4.27 14.33 -12.10
C HIS A 129 3.48 15.55 -11.58
N GLY A 130 4.09 16.73 -11.57
CA GLY A 130 3.48 17.94 -11.01
C GLY A 130 4.23 18.38 -9.75
N ASP A 131 3.54 19.10 -8.87
CA ASP A 131 4.11 19.63 -7.63
C ASP A 131 3.94 18.61 -6.48
N ASP A 132 4.39 17.39 -6.73
CA ASP A 132 4.24 16.27 -5.79
C ASP A 132 5.30 16.29 -4.69
N MET A 133 4.87 16.08 -3.44
CA MET A 133 5.79 15.82 -2.32
C MET A 133 5.86 14.33 -2.00
N MET A 134 7.07 13.77 -2.04
CA MET A 134 7.30 12.36 -1.75
C MET A 134 8.29 12.13 -0.61
N MET A 135 7.88 11.33 0.37
CA MET A 135 8.74 10.83 1.43
C MET A 135 8.74 9.29 1.43
N ALA A 136 9.93 8.71 1.43
CA ALA A 136 10.12 7.27 1.58
C ALA A 136 11.12 6.99 2.71
N GLN A 137 10.69 6.20 3.70
CA GLN A 137 11.54 5.76 4.80
C GLN A 137 11.60 4.23 4.81
N LEU A 138 12.81 3.67 4.88
CA LEU A 138 13.02 2.24 5.12
C LEU A 138 13.84 2.08 6.39
N ARG A 139 13.34 1.27 7.31
CA ARG A 139 14.01 0.90 8.56
C ARG A 139 14.07 -0.63 8.66
N PRO A 140 15.07 -1.25 8.04
CA PRO A 140 15.24 -2.69 8.12
C PRO A 140 15.76 -3.12 9.50
N TYR A 141 15.35 -4.29 9.95
CA TYR A 141 15.92 -5.00 11.09
C TYR A 141 16.31 -6.41 10.63
N GLY A 142 17.60 -6.77 10.69
CA GLY A 142 18.11 -8.04 10.14
C GLY A 142 18.75 -7.87 8.76
N ASP A 143 18.82 -8.95 7.97
CA ASP A 143 19.54 -9.03 6.68
C ASP A 143 18.68 -8.55 5.48
N ALA A 144 17.74 -7.64 5.74
CA ALA A 144 16.79 -7.17 4.75
C ALA A 144 17.48 -6.39 3.62
N ARG A 145 17.24 -6.80 2.36
CA ARG A 145 17.89 -6.22 1.17
C ARG A 145 17.11 -5.02 0.62
N ARG A 146 17.87 -3.98 0.26
CA ARG A 146 17.36 -2.66 -0.16
C ARG A 146 17.53 -2.45 -1.67
N SER A 147 16.46 -2.09 -2.38
CA SER A 147 16.54 -1.51 -3.73
C SER A 147 15.54 -0.36 -3.89
N TYR A 148 16.00 0.77 -4.41
CA TYR A 148 15.21 1.95 -4.74
C TYR A 148 15.44 2.27 -6.22
N SER A 149 14.37 2.58 -6.94
CA SER A 149 14.43 3.11 -8.31
C SER A 149 13.41 4.23 -8.48
#